data_AF-A0AAD9ML65-F1
#
_entry.id   AF-A0AAD9ML65-F1
#
_cell.length_a   1.000
_cell.length_b   1.000
_cell.length_c   1.000
_cell.angle_alpha   90.00
_cell.angle_beta   90.00
_cell.angle_gamma   90.00
#
_symmetry.space_group_name_H-M   'P 1'
#
loop_
_entity.id
_entity.type
_entity.pdbx_description
1 polymer ?
#
loop_
_entity_poly.entity_id
_entity_poly.type
_entity_poly.pdbx_seq_one_letter_code
_entity_poly.pdbx_strand_id
1 'polypeptide(L)'
;MGSGGDDRAGVGAPSWSPDNIKAVVSEKLDAVTGTVTSLLDQGLSVASDTVRSSTAVVSTEANKAATQAKGYLNEAEALVRQGEDTAFGHLREAAAYVSAHRDESIAVGVAAAAILLPGPRRFLLRNTIGRLRSEEAVVRSAELRGSGVRARVEAHAGEMKKLEERLGLAQAEYTRGLGKLRATASELASLQSRMGSAERAAEQLLQDLRRLPSKQAVQLRADAAKELAEAKGQRKAVERLIKSLAKQGI
;
A
#
# COMPACT_ATOMS: atom_id res chain seq x y z
N MET A 1 26.72 70.68 20.89
CA MET A 1 26.15 69.90 21.99
C MET A 1 25.20 68.88 21.35
N GLY A 2 25.54 67.63 21.05
CA GLY A 2 26.67 66.80 21.47
C GLY A 2 26.25 65.82 22.56
N SER A 3 26.22 64.52 22.21
CA SER A 3 25.99 63.31 23.02
C SER A 3 24.52 62.88 23.16
N GLY A 4 24.07 61.71 22.70
CA GLY A 4 24.77 60.44 22.47
C GLY A 4 24.56 59.56 23.70
N GLY A 5 23.71 58.54 23.55
CA GLY A 5 23.37 57.56 24.58
C GLY A 5 22.84 56.29 23.93
N ASP A 6 23.75 55.34 23.74
CA ASP A 6 23.59 53.97 23.27
C ASP A 6 22.45 53.23 24.00
N ASP A 7 21.59 52.45 23.34
CA ASP A 7 21.82 51.18 22.63
C ASP A 7 21.91 49.96 23.57
N ARG A 8 21.04 48.97 23.24
CA ARG A 8 21.07 47.53 23.61
C ARG A 8 20.40 47.07 24.90
N ALA A 9 19.08 46.95 24.80
CA ALA A 9 18.35 45.89 25.50
C ALA A 9 18.89 44.52 25.05
N GLY A 10 19.42 43.75 26.01
CA GLY A 10 19.80 42.36 25.82
C GLY A 10 18.58 41.51 25.53
N VAL A 11 18.52 40.95 24.31
CA VAL A 11 17.69 39.79 24.01
C VAL A 11 18.61 38.58 24.12
N GLY A 12 18.42 37.79 25.18
CA GLY A 12 19.24 36.61 25.47
C GLY A 12 19.20 35.60 24.32
N ALA A 13 20.37 35.20 23.86
CA ALA A 13 20.53 34.13 22.87
C ALA A 13 19.96 32.81 23.42
N PRO A 14 19.21 32.02 22.63
CA PRO A 14 18.69 30.74 23.07
C PRO A 14 19.85 29.78 23.39
N SER A 15 19.83 29.21 24.60
CA SER A 15 20.84 28.23 25.03
C SER A 15 20.61 26.90 24.30
N TRP A 16 21.62 26.50 23.51
CA TRP A 16 21.61 25.28 22.72
C TRP A 16 21.89 24.05 23.60
N SER A 17 20.89 23.62 24.36
CA SER A 17 20.87 22.31 25.01
C SER A 17 20.16 21.27 24.12
N PRO A 18 20.54 19.98 24.14
CA PRO A 18 19.88 18.94 23.36
C PRO A 18 18.37 18.81 23.63
N ASP A 19 17.94 19.21 24.83
CA ASP A 19 16.54 19.18 25.25
C ASP A 19 15.75 20.35 24.68
N ASN A 20 16.35 21.55 24.57
CA ASN A 20 15.73 22.71 23.91
C ASN A 20 15.57 22.48 22.39
N ILE A 21 16.53 21.81 21.75
CA ILE A 21 16.45 21.50 20.31
C ILE A 21 15.35 20.47 20.05
N LYS A 22 15.22 19.45 20.90
CA LYS A 22 14.13 18.48 20.79
C LYS A 22 12.77 19.13 21.00
N ALA A 23 12.65 20.02 22.00
CA ALA A 23 11.41 20.74 22.28
C ALA A 23 10.98 21.63 21.10
N VAL A 24 11.91 22.40 20.51
CA VAL A 24 11.63 23.25 19.34
C VAL A 24 11.29 22.42 18.10
N VAL A 25 11.95 21.27 17.91
CA VAL A 25 11.66 20.38 16.79
C VAL A 25 10.33 19.67 16.98
N SER A 26 9.98 19.19 18.18
CA SER A 26 8.68 18.57 18.45
C SER A 26 7.54 19.57 18.36
N GLU A 27 7.71 20.79 18.89
CA GLU A 27 6.71 21.85 18.80
C GLU A 27 6.44 22.25 17.34
N LYS A 28 7.49 22.33 16.51
CA LYS A 28 7.32 22.58 15.08
C LYS A 28 6.78 21.37 14.31
N LEU A 29 7.10 20.14 14.73
CA LEU A 29 6.55 18.94 14.12
C LEU A 29 5.05 18.80 14.44
N ASP A 30 4.63 19.11 15.66
CA ASP A 30 3.24 19.06 16.10
C ASP A 30 2.42 20.18 15.45
N ALA A 31 2.99 21.37 15.27
CA ALA A 31 2.37 22.46 14.51
C ALA A 31 2.18 22.10 13.02
N VAL A 32 3.15 21.41 12.42
CA VAL A 32 3.06 20.92 11.02
C VAL A 32 2.09 19.76 10.90
N THR A 33 2.06 18.85 11.88
CA THR A 33 1.16 17.70 11.86
C THR A 33 -0.29 18.14 12.10
N GLY A 34 -0.51 19.09 13.02
CA GLY A 34 -1.82 19.69 13.30
C GLY A 34 -2.38 20.52 12.15
N THR A 35 -1.54 21.24 11.41
CA THR A 35 -1.96 21.97 10.20
C THR A 35 -2.30 21.02 9.05
N VAL A 36 -1.58 19.89 8.93
CA VAL A 36 -1.87 18.87 7.92
C VAL A 36 -3.15 18.11 8.23
N THR A 37 -3.41 17.74 9.49
CA THR A 37 -4.69 17.10 9.86
C THR A 37 -5.87 18.06 9.75
N SER A 38 -5.72 19.35 10.12
CA SER A 38 -6.80 20.33 9.94
C SER A 38 -7.09 20.64 8.47
N LEU A 39 -6.07 20.62 7.61
CA LEU A 39 -6.22 20.76 6.15
C LEU A 39 -6.85 19.52 5.52
N LEU A 40 -6.58 18.34 6.07
CA LEU A 40 -7.17 17.08 5.61
C LEU A 40 -8.64 16.98 6.03
N ASP A 41 -8.99 17.40 7.25
CA ASP A 41 -10.38 17.44 7.74
C ASP A 41 -11.21 18.53 7.04
N GLN A 42 -10.64 19.70 6.77
CA GLN A 42 -11.29 20.72 5.91
C GLN A 42 -11.39 20.26 4.45
N GLY A 43 -10.41 19.51 3.94
CA GLY A 43 -10.44 18.92 2.61
C GLY A 43 -11.52 17.85 2.46
N LEU A 44 -11.79 17.08 3.51
CA LEU A 44 -12.80 16.03 3.50
C LEU A 44 -14.24 16.58 3.60
N SER A 45 -14.45 17.77 4.20
CA SER A 45 -15.76 18.42 4.26
C SER A 45 -16.06 19.37 3.10
N VAL A 46 -15.04 19.86 2.38
CA VAL A 46 -15.22 20.75 1.19
C VAL A 46 -15.29 19.96 -0.12
N ALA A 47 -14.96 18.67 -0.10
CA ALA A 47 -15.07 17.77 -1.24
C ALA A 47 -16.51 17.48 -1.70
N SER A 48 -17.56 17.92 -0.98
CA SER A 48 -18.95 17.74 -1.43
C SER A 48 -19.49 18.87 -2.31
N ASP A 49 -19.06 20.14 -2.18
CA ASP A 49 -19.88 21.24 -2.73
C ASP A 49 -19.19 22.32 -3.58
N THR A 50 -17.88 22.30 -3.86
CA THR A 50 -17.27 23.45 -4.58
C THR A 50 -16.17 23.08 -5.57
N VAL A 51 -16.49 22.23 -6.54
CA VAL A 51 -15.57 21.81 -7.62
C VAL A 51 -15.46 22.85 -8.77
N ARG A 52 -16.00 24.09 -8.64
CA ARG A 52 -16.09 25.01 -9.81
C ARG A 52 -15.49 26.42 -9.72
N SER A 53 -14.88 26.89 -8.63
CA SER A 53 -14.29 28.25 -8.58
C SER A 53 -12.78 28.36 -8.24
N SER A 54 -12.03 27.25 -8.26
CA SER A 54 -10.73 27.15 -7.59
C SER A 54 -9.48 27.48 -8.41
N THR A 55 -9.55 27.80 -9.70
CA THR A 55 -8.31 27.89 -10.52
C THR A 55 -7.50 29.19 -10.34
N ALA A 56 -8.14 30.30 -9.93
CA ALA A 56 -7.46 31.61 -9.77
C ALA A 56 -6.89 31.86 -8.36
N VAL A 57 -7.55 31.32 -7.32
CA VAL A 57 -7.09 31.48 -5.92
C VAL A 57 -5.89 30.56 -5.65
N VAL A 58 -5.92 29.34 -6.20
CA VAL A 58 -4.83 28.35 -6.03
C VAL A 58 -3.51 28.81 -6.67
N SER A 59 -3.54 29.52 -7.79
CA SER A 59 -2.31 29.94 -8.48
C SER A 59 -1.60 31.15 -7.84
N THR A 60 -2.36 32.06 -7.22
CA THR A 60 -1.79 33.23 -6.54
C THR A 60 -1.24 32.87 -5.16
N GLU A 61 -1.89 31.94 -4.46
CA GLU A 61 -1.44 31.43 -3.16
C GLU A 61 -0.28 30.44 -3.31
N ALA A 62 -0.29 29.59 -4.33
CA ALA A 62 0.86 28.74 -4.67
C ALA A 62 2.11 29.54 -5.05
N ASN A 63 1.96 30.66 -5.77
CA ASN A 63 3.10 31.52 -6.11
C ASN A 63 3.67 32.25 -4.90
N LYS A 64 2.84 32.66 -3.93
CA LYS A 64 3.30 33.23 -2.65
C LYS A 64 3.99 32.18 -1.77
N ALA A 65 3.46 30.96 -1.72
CA ALA A 65 4.10 29.86 -1.02
C ALA A 65 5.44 29.47 -1.66
N ALA A 66 5.53 29.50 -3.00
CA ALA A 66 6.76 29.21 -3.73
C ALA A 66 7.84 30.29 -3.55
N THR A 67 7.48 31.58 -3.48
CA THR A 67 8.44 32.65 -3.19
C THR A 67 8.89 32.65 -1.74
N GLN A 68 8.00 32.34 -0.79
CA GLN A 68 8.38 32.15 0.61
C GLN A 68 9.29 30.93 0.79
N ALA A 69 9.00 29.81 0.13
CA ALA A 69 9.86 28.62 0.16
C ALA A 69 11.26 28.90 -0.41
N LYS A 70 11.37 29.66 -1.51
CA LYS A 70 12.67 30.10 -2.05
C LYS A 70 13.42 31.03 -1.10
N GLY A 71 12.71 31.90 -0.38
CA GLY A 71 13.29 32.74 0.67
C GLY A 71 13.94 31.93 1.79
N TYR A 72 13.22 30.94 2.32
CA TYR A 72 13.74 30.05 3.37
C TYR A 72 14.90 29.16 2.89
N LEU A 73 14.89 28.73 1.63
CA LEU A 73 15.98 27.96 1.05
C LEU A 73 17.26 28.80 0.89
N ASN A 74 17.14 30.06 0.46
CA ASN A 74 18.28 30.95 0.32
C ASN A 74 18.85 31.37 1.69
N GLU A 75 17.99 31.57 2.68
CA GLU A 75 18.41 31.85 4.07
C GLU A 75 19.09 30.63 4.70
N ALA A 76 18.57 29.42 4.45
CA ALA A 76 19.21 28.18 4.86
C ALA A 76 20.57 27.96 4.17
N GLU A 77 20.70 28.26 2.88
CA GLU A 77 21.96 28.16 2.14
C GLU A 77 23.00 29.15 2.68
N ALA A 78 22.60 30.37 3.04
CA ALA A 78 23.48 31.36 3.65
C ALA A 78 23.96 30.94 5.05
N LEU A 79 23.06 30.37 5.87
CA LEU A 79 23.42 29.85 7.20
C LEU A 79 24.32 28.62 7.11
N VAL A 80 24.11 27.74 6.12
CA VAL A 80 25.00 26.60 5.86
C VAL A 80 26.36 27.08 5.40
N ARG A 81 26.44 28.03 4.46
CA ARG A 81 27.73 28.61 4.02
C ARG A 81 28.49 29.29 5.15
N GLN A 82 27.80 30.05 6.01
CA GLN A 82 28.43 30.69 7.18
C GLN A 82 28.95 29.64 8.19
N GLY A 83 28.20 28.55 8.38
CA GLY A 83 28.63 27.40 9.19
C GLY A 83 29.80 26.64 8.57
N GLU A 84 29.81 26.49 7.25
CA GLU A 84 30.90 25.86 6.51
C GLU A 84 32.17 26.71 6.58
N ASP A 85 32.11 28.01 6.36
CA ASP A 85 33.28 28.90 6.39
C ASP A 85 33.92 28.98 7.78
N THR A 86 33.10 28.95 8.84
CA THR A 86 33.59 28.91 10.23
C THR A 86 34.17 27.54 10.60
N ALA A 87 33.55 26.44 10.17
CA ALA A 87 34.07 25.10 10.37
C ALA A 87 35.38 24.87 9.59
N PHE A 88 35.46 25.31 8.32
CA PHE A 88 36.68 25.23 7.51
C PHE A 88 37.76 26.19 8.02
N GLY A 89 37.39 27.34 8.59
CA GLY A 89 38.30 28.24 9.31
C GLY A 89 38.98 27.54 10.49
N HIS A 90 38.19 26.94 11.38
CA HIS A 90 38.71 26.19 12.52
C HIS A 90 39.47 24.92 12.12
N LEU A 91 39.06 24.24 11.05
CA LEU A 91 39.81 23.10 10.51
C LEU A 91 41.16 23.53 9.91
N ARG A 92 41.25 24.72 9.30
CA ARG A 92 42.50 25.27 8.75
C ARG A 92 43.44 25.74 9.86
N GLU A 93 42.90 26.33 10.92
CA GLU A 93 43.64 26.67 12.15
C GLU A 93 44.11 25.41 12.88
N ALA A 94 43.25 24.40 13.02
CA ALA A 94 43.61 23.10 13.58
C ALA A 94 44.64 22.38 12.71
N ALA A 95 44.54 22.43 11.38
CA ALA A 95 45.53 21.86 10.46
C ALA A 95 46.89 22.58 10.57
N ALA A 96 46.88 23.91 10.73
CA ALA A 96 48.09 24.69 11.00
C ALA A 96 48.70 24.33 12.37
N TYR A 97 47.88 24.16 13.41
CA TYR A 97 48.32 23.76 14.75
C TYR A 97 48.87 22.33 14.82
N VAL A 98 48.21 21.38 14.14
CA VAL A 98 48.63 19.98 13.97
C VAL A 98 49.94 19.87 13.19
N SER A 99 50.14 20.73 12.18
CA SER A 99 51.40 20.78 11.44
C SER A 99 52.60 21.24 12.28
N ALA A 100 52.34 22.01 13.35
CA ALA A 100 53.36 22.48 14.28
C ALA A 100 53.61 21.52 15.47
N HIS A 101 52.64 20.68 15.85
CA HIS A 101 52.72 19.78 17.01
C HIS A 101 52.27 18.35 16.63
N ARG A 102 53.09 17.67 15.82
CA ARG A 102 52.75 16.42 15.12
C ARG A 102 52.50 15.22 16.05
N ASP A 103 53.10 15.20 17.23
CA ASP A 103 53.13 14.00 18.09
C ASP A 103 51.96 13.98 19.10
N GLU A 104 51.52 15.14 19.58
CA GLU A 104 50.41 15.27 20.55
C GLU A 104 49.03 15.32 19.89
N SER A 105 48.99 15.78 18.63
CA SER A 105 47.75 15.95 17.86
C SER A 105 47.11 14.64 17.39
N ILE A 106 47.89 13.56 17.29
CA ILE A 106 47.37 12.24 16.88
C ILE A 106 46.40 11.68 17.94
N ALA A 107 46.76 11.78 19.23
CA ALA A 107 45.93 11.26 20.32
C ALA A 107 44.61 12.03 20.44
N VAL A 108 44.67 13.37 20.36
CA VAL A 108 43.49 14.24 20.37
C VAL A 108 42.63 14.01 19.13
N GLY A 109 43.26 13.84 17.96
CA GLY A 109 42.57 13.53 16.71
C GLY A 109 41.82 12.20 16.76
N VAL A 110 42.42 11.16 17.34
CA VAL A 110 41.76 9.85 17.52
C VAL A 110 40.60 9.93 18.52
N ALA A 111 40.77 10.63 19.64
CA ALA A 111 39.70 10.82 20.62
C ALA A 111 38.53 11.64 20.06
N ALA A 112 38.84 12.73 19.35
CA ALA A 112 37.84 13.55 18.66
C ALA A 112 37.14 12.75 17.56
N ALA A 113 37.87 11.99 16.75
CA ALA A 113 37.30 11.11 15.73
C ALA A 113 36.39 10.04 16.33
N ALA A 114 36.72 9.49 17.50
CA ALA A 114 35.89 8.50 18.18
C ALA A 114 34.53 9.06 18.66
N ILE A 115 34.46 10.37 18.92
CA ILE A 115 33.27 11.07 19.42
C ILE A 115 32.48 11.73 18.28
N LEU A 116 33.15 12.42 17.36
CA LEU A 116 32.52 13.13 16.24
C LEU A 116 32.06 12.19 15.13
N LEU A 117 32.80 11.11 14.82
CA LEU A 117 32.42 10.23 13.72
C LEU A 117 31.26 9.32 14.13
N PRO A 118 30.23 9.17 13.26
CA PRO A 118 29.02 8.42 13.60
C PRO A 118 29.25 6.92 13.81
N GLY A 119 30.29 6.34 13.20
CA GLY A 119 30.64 4.92 13.34
C GLY A 119 31.23 4.58 14.71
N PRO A 120 32.40 5.14 15.08
CA PRO A 120 33.04 4.91 16.39
C PRO A 120 32.14 5.28 17.57
N ARG A 121 31.39 6.38 17.46
CA ARG A 121 30.41 6.80 18.48
C ARG A 121 29.35 5.72 18.72
N ARG A 122 28.76 5.16 17.65
CA ARG A 122 27.78 4.06 17.76
C ARG A 122 28.40 2.80 18.34
N PHE A 123 29.64 2.48 17.96
CA PHE A 123 30.37 1.34 18.48
C PHE A 123 30.63 1.44 19.99
N LEU A 124 31.12 2.59 20.46
CA LEU A 124 31.33 2.86 21.88
C LEU A 124 30.02 2.80 22.65
N LEU A 125 28.96 3.48 22.20
CA LEU A 125 27.65 3.46 22.87
C LEU A 125 27.06 2.06 22.94
N ARG A 126 27.20 1.24 21.89
CA ARG A 126 26.70 -0.13 21.88
C ARG A 126 27.47 -1.04 22.84
N ASN A 127 28.78 -0.82 23.00
CA ASN A 127 29.64 -1.67 23.82
C ASN A 127 29.72 -1.22 25.30
N THR A 128 29.52 0.06 25.61
CA THR A 128 29.61 0.59 26.98
C THR A 128 28.25 0.68 27.66
N ILE A 129 27.21 1.17 26.98
CA ILE A 129 25.86 1.30 27.57
C ILE A 129 25.17 -0.06 27.69
N GLY A 130 25.46 -1.00 26.78
CA GLY A 130 24.97 -2.37 26.85
C GLY A 130 25.39 -3.11 28.12
N ARG A 131 26.56 -2.76 28.68
CA ARG A 131 27.14 -3.37 29.90
C ARG A 131 26.65 -2.74 31.20
N LEU A 132 25.99 -1.57 31.13
CA LEU A 132 25.47 -0.82 32.30
C LEU A 132 23.94 -0.90 32.41
N ARG A 133 23.26 -1.70 31.57
CA ARG A 133 21.84 -1.98 31.77
C ARG A 133 21.65 -2.85 32.99
N SER A 134 20.88 -2.39 33.97
CA SER A 134 20.48 -3.20 35.10
C SER A 134 19.70 -4.42 34.63
N GLU A 135 19.88 -5.55 35.31
CA GLU A 135 19.15 -6.78 35.06
C GLU A 135 17.63 -6.52 35.06
N GLU A 136 17.16 -5.71 36.01
CA GLU A 136 15.78 -5.25 36.12
C GLU A 136 15.26 -4.52 34.86
N ALA A 137 16.10 -3.69 34.22
CA ALA A 137 15.70 -2.98 33.00
C ALA A 137 15.59 -3.95 31.80
N VAL A 138 16.44 -4.97 31.74
CA VAL A 138 16.37 -6.01 30.70
C VAL A 138 15.14 -6.87 30.92
N VAL A 139 14.88 -7.33 32.15
CA VAL A 139 13.69 -8.13 32.51
C VAL A 139 12.42 -7.35 32.22
N ARG A 140 12.30 -6.09 32.66
CA ARG A 140 11.13 -5.24 32.37
C ARG A 140 10.90 -5.05 30.87
N SER A 141 11.97 -4.91 30.09
CA SER A 141 11.86 -4.82 28.63
C SER A 141 11.44 -6.14 27.99
N ALA A 142 11.85 -7.28 28.56
CA ALA A 142 11.45 -8.61 28.11
C ALA A 142 9.98 -8.89 28.45
N GLU A 143 9.50 -8.49 29.62
CA GLU A 143 8.10 -8.60 30.03
C GLU A 143 7.17 -7.78 29.11
N LEU A 144 7.53 -6.53 28.81
CA LEU A 144 6.78 -5.69 27.87
C LEU A 144 6.76 -6.27 26.46
N ARG A 145 7.88 -6.84 26.00
CA ARG A 145 7.92 -7.54 24.70
C ARG A 145 7.09 -8.81 24.74
N GLY A 146 7.15 -9.57 25.83
CA GLY A 146 6.40 -10.80 26.05
C GLY A 146 4.89 -10.55 26.03
N SER A 147 4.42 -9.52 26.74
CA SER A 147 2.99 -9.13 26.72
C SER A 147 2.55 -8.67 25.34
N GLY A 148 3.37 -7.90 24.62
CA GLY A 148 3.09 -7.50 23.23
C GLY A 148 3.10 -8.65 22.22
N VAL A 149 3.91 -9.70 22.44
CA VAL A 149 3.86 -10.94 21.65
C VAL A 149 2.60 -11.72 21.98
N ARG A 150 2.28 -11.89 23.27
CA ARG A 150 1.08 -12.61 23.72
C ARG A 150 -0.20 -12.01 23.15
N ALA A 151 -0.35 -10.69 23.22
CA ALA A 151 -1.51 -9.99 22.66
C ALA A 151 -1.66 -10.23 21.14
N ARG A 152 -0.55 -10.26 20.39
CA ARG A 152 -0.57 -10.58 18.96
C ARG A 152 -0.94 -12.04 18.69
N VAL A 153 -0.42 -12.98 19.48
CA VAL A 153 -0.78 -14.41 19.35
C VAL A 153 -2.27 -14.63 19.62
N GLU A 154 -2.81 -13.98 20.67
CA GLU A 154 -4.24 -14.05 20.99
C GLU A 154 -5.10 -13.42 19.88
N ALA A 155 -4.68 -12.29 19.31
CA ALA A 155 -5.35 -11.67 18.16
C ALA A 155 -5.35 -12.60 16.92
N HIS A 156 -4.20 -13.19 16.59
CA HIS A 156 -4.08 -14.13 15.47
C HIS A 156 -4.88 -15.41 15.68
N ALA A 157 -4.98 -15.92 16.91
CA ALA A 157 -5.83 -17.06 17.22
C ALA A 157 -7.31 -16.74 16.98
N GLY A 158 -7.75 -15.52 17.30
CA GLY A 158 -9.09 -15.04 16.99
C GLY A 158 -9.36 -14.90 15.50
N GLU A 159 -8.39 -14.37 14.74
CA GLU A 159 -8.47 -14.27 13.27
C GLU A 159 -8.50 -15.65 12.59
N MET A 160 -7.66 -16.59 13.05
CA MET A 160 -7.63 -17.95 12.56
C MET A 160 -8.99 -18.64 12.68
N LYS A 161 -9.64 -18.55 13.85
CA LYS A 161 -10.99 -19.13 14.04
C LYS A 161 -12.02 -18.56 13.06
N LYS A 162 -12.02 -17.23 12.87
CA LYS A 162 -12.92 -16.57 11.91
C LYS A 162 -12.65 -17.04 10.47
N LEU A 163 -11.39 -17.22 10.10
CA LEU A 163 -11.02 -17.72 8.78
C LEU A 163 -11.38 -19.19 8.60
N GLU A 164 -11.23 -20.02 9.64
CA GLU A 164 -11.62 -21.43 9.64
C GLU A 164 -13.12 -21.60 9.45
N GLU A 165 -13.94 -20.82 10.17
CA GLU A 165 -15.40 -20.82 10.00
C GLU A 165 -15.80 -20.41 8.57
N ARG A 166 -15.18 -19.36 8.02
CA ARG A 166 -15.43 -18.91 6.64
C ARG A 166 -15.02 -19.96 5.61
N LEU A 167 -13.89 -20.63 5.82
CA LEU A 167 -13.40 -21.69 4.95
C LEU A 167 -14.36 -22.90 4.97
N GLY A 168 -14.82 -23.29 6.16
CA GLY A 168 -15.78 -24.39 6.31
C GLY A 168 -17.09 -24.12 5.57
N LEU A 169 -17.64 -22.92 5.69
CA LEU A 169 -18.84 -22.50 4.94
C LEU A 169 -18.58 -22.50 3.43
N ALA A 170 -17.47 -21.93 2.97
CA ALA A 170 -17.12 -21.91 1.56
C ALA A 170 -16.93 -23.32 0.98
N GLN A 171 -16.34 -24.25 1.75
CA GLN A 171 -16.17 -25.64 1.33
C GLN A 171 -17.53 -26.37 1.23
N ALA A 172 -18.45 -26.15 2.16
CA ALA A 172 -19.80 -26.69 2.11
C ALA A 172 -20.58 -26.15 0.89
N GLU A 173 -20.49 -24.85 0.60
CA GLU A 173 -21.11 -24.26 -0.58
C GLU A 173 -20.50 -24.76 -1.89
N TYR A 174 -19.17 -24.87 -1.94
CA TYR A 174 -18.43 -25.38 -3.09
C TYR A 174 -18.82 -26.83 -3.42
N THR A 175 -18.82 -27.72 -2.43
CA THR A 175 -19.20 -29.12 -2.60
C THR A 175 -20.66 -29.26 -3.05
N ARG A 176 -21.56 -28.46 -2.47
CA ARG A 176 -22.97 -28.41 -2.90
C ARG A 176 -23.10 -27.88 -4.34
N GLY A 177 -22.34 -26.84 -4.70
CA GLY A 177 -22.31 -26.26 -6.04
C GLY A 177 -21.80 -27.26 -7.09
N LEU A 178 -20.70 -27.96 -6.80
CA LEU A 178 -20.18 -29.05 -7.63
C LEU A 178 -21.19 -30.19 -7.80
N GLY A 179 -21.89 -30.57 -6.74
CA GLY A 179 -22.95 -31.58 -6.80
C GLY A 179 -24.06 -31.18 -7.79
N LYS A 180 -24.53 -29.92 -7.72
CA LYS A 180 -25.51 -29.38 -8.67
C LYS A 180 -24.98 -29.38 -10.11
N LEU A 181 -23.74 -28.95 -10.32
CA LEU A 181 -23.13 -28.93 -11.65
C LEU A 181 -23.04 -30.32 -12.27
N ARG A 182 -22.63 -31.34 -11.50
CA ARG A 182 -22.60 -32.74 -11.95
C ARG A 182 -23.99 -33.30 -12.24
N ALA A 183 -24.98 -32.96 -11.40
CA ALA A 183 -26.37 -33.35 -11.64
C ALA A 183 -26.89 -32.75 -12.96
N THR A 184 -26.68 -31.44 -13.18
CA THR A 184 -27.04 -30.78 -14.44
C THR A 184 -26.28 -31.35 -15.63
N ALA A 185 -25.00 -31.72 -15.48
CA ALA A 185 -24.24 -32.38 -16.55
C ALA A 185 -24.87 -33.73 -16.95
N SER A 186 -25.29 -34.53 -15.96
CA SER A 186 -26.00 -35.79 -16.19
C SER A 186 -27.35 -35.57 -16.88
N GLU A 187 -28.11 -34.56 -16.44
CA GLU A 187 -29.39 -34.18 -17.06
C GLU A 187 -29.20 -33.74 -18.52
N LEU A 188 -28.18 -32.93 -18.81
CA LEU A 188 -27.82 -32.52 -20.17
C LEU A 188 -27.43 -33.72 -21.05
N ALA A 189 -26.64 -34.67 -20.52
CA ALA A 189 -26.27 -35.87 -21.24
C ALA A 189 -27.50 -36.74 -21.58
N SER A 190 -28.42 -36.89 -20.62
CA SER A 190 -29.70 -37.59 -20.84
C SER A 190 -30.57 -36.88 -21.88
N LEU A 191 -30.60 -35.54 -21.85
CA LEU A 191 -31.33 -34.71 -22.81
C LEU A 191 -30.72 -34.85 -24.21
N GLN A 192 -29.38 -34.82 -24.32
CA GLN A 192 -28.69 -35.03 -25.59
C GLN A 192 -29.03 -36.38 -26.22
N SER A 193 -29.09 -37.45 -25.41
CA SER A 193 -29.48 -38.79 -25.89
C SER A 193 -30.92 -38.81 -26.41
N ARG A 194 -31.87 -38.25 -25.64
CA ARG A 194 -33.28 -38.13 -26.04
C ARG A 194 -33.43 -37.31 -27.33
N MET A 195 -32.73 -36.19 -27.44
CA MET A 195 -32.72 -35.36 -28.65
C MET A 195 -32.10 -36.10 -29.84
N GLY A 196 -31.03 -36.88 -29.62
CA GLY A 196 -30.45 -37.73 -30.65
C GLY A 196 -31.40 -38.84 -31.12
N SER A 197 -32.30 -39.32 -30.26
CA SER A 197 -33.38 -40.23 -30.66
C SER A 197 -34.47 -39.50 -31.47
N ALA A 198 -34.89 -38.32 -31.01
CA ALA A 198 -35.89 -37.50 -31.71
C ALA A 198 -35.41 -37.06 -33.10
N GLU A 199 -34.14 -36.66 -33.23
CA GLU A 199 -33.51 -36.33 -34.50
C GLU A 199 -33.53 -37.52 -35.47
N ARG A 200 -33.16 -38.71 -35.01
CA ARG A 200 -33.22 -39.94 -35.83
C ARG A 200 -34.65 -40.26 -36.29
N ALA A 201 -35.64 -40.08 -35.42
CA ALA A 201 -37.05 -40.27 -35.79
C ALA A 201 -37.51 -39.25 -36.84
N ALA A 202 -37.14 -37.97 -36.69
CA ALA A 202 -37.45 -36.93 -37.67
C ALA A 202 -36.72 -37.18 -39.01
N GLU A 203 -35.49 -37.68 -39.00
CA GLU A 203 -34.77 -38.09 -40.21
C GLU A 203 -35.49 -39.24 -40.93
N GLN A 204 -35.94 -40.25 -40.19
CA GLN A 204 -36.71 -41.37 -40.73
C GLN A 204 -38.03 -40.90 -41.35
N LEU A 205 -38.79 -40.06 -40.63
CA LEU A 205 -40.03 -39.47 -41.13
C LEU A 205 -39.79 -38.69 -42.44
N LEU A 206 -38.74 -37.87 -42.49
CA LEU A 206 -38.40 -37.12 -43.69
C LEU A 206 -38.01 -38.03 -44.86
N GLN A 207 -37.29 -39.14 -44.59
CA GLN A 207 -36.95 -40.14 -45.60
C GLN A 207 -38.18 -40.87 -46.14
N ASP A 208 -39.13 -41.24 -45.27
CA ASP A 208 -40.37 -41.90 -45.67
C ASP A 208 -41.25 -40.97 -46.52
N LEU A 209 -41.39 -39.71 -46.08
CA LEU A 209 -42.11 -38.69 -46.83
C LEU A 209 -41.50 -38.44 -48.21
N ARG A 210 -40.17 -38.53 -48.36
CA ARG A 210 -39.46 -38.39 -49.65
C ARG A 210 -39.83 -39.46 -50.69
N ARG A 211 -40.31 -40.63 -50.26
CA ARG A 211 -40.72 -41.73 -51.15
C ARG A 211 -42.14 -41.56 -51.70
N LEU A 212 -42.96 -40.71 -51.10
CA LEU A 212 -44.38 -40.54 -51.43
C LEU A 212 -44.61 -39.35 -52.38
N PRO A 213 -45.20 -39.52 -53.57
CA PRO A 213 -45.40 -38.43 -54.54
C PRO A 213 -46.64 -37.54 -54.27
N SER A 214 -47.38 -37.75 -53.18
CA SER A 214 -48.63 -37.02 -52.92
C SER A 214 -48.40 -35.55 -52.55
N LYS A 215 -49.34 -34.66 -52.90
CA LYS A 215 -49.26 -33.22 -52.60
C LYS A 215 -49.16 -32.94 -51.09
N GLN A 216 -49.88 -33.72 -50.28
CA GLN A 216 -49.81 -33.65 -48.81
C GLN A 216 -48.44 -34.08 -48.28
N ALA A 217 -47.82 -35.11 -48.85
CA ALA A 217 -46.47 -35.52 -48.47
C ALA A 217 -45.44 -34.43 -48.78
N VAL A 218 -45.59 -33.70 -49.89
CA VAL A 218 -44.69 -32.57 -50.21
C VAL A 218 -44.77 -31.45 -49.18
N GLN A 219 -45.97 -31.12 -48.68
CA GLN A 219 -46.13 -30.14 -47.59
C GLN A 219 -45.49 -30.63 -46.29
N LEU A 220 -45.78 -31.86 -45.88
CA LEU A 220 -45.22 -32.48 -44.68
C LEU A 220 -43.69 -32.60 -44.73
N ARG A 221 -43.07 -32.74 -45.92
CA ARG A 221 -41.60 -32.74 -46.05
C ARG A 221 -40.99 -31.41 -45.63
N ALA A 222 -41.63 -30.28 -45.95
CA ALA A 222 -41.12 -28.97 -45.59
C ALA A 222 -41.16 -28.79 -44.06
N ASP A 223 -42.27 -29.17 -43.44
CA ASP A 223 -42.45 -29.12 -41.99
C ASP A 223 -41.49 -30.07 -41.27
N ALA A 224 -41.41 -31.34 -41.69
CA ALA A 224 -40.47 -32.30 -41.11
C ALA A 224 -39.00 -31.90 -41.29
N ALA A 225 -38.64 -31.28 -42.42
CA ALA A 225 -37.29 -30.75 -42.64
C ALA A 225 -36.98 -29.58 -41.71
N LYS A 226 -37.96 -28.71 -41.44
CA LYS A 226 -37.83 -27.60 -40.49
C LYS A 226 -37.64 -28.12 -39.06
N GLU A 227 -38.50 -29.03 -38.62
CA GLU A 227 -38.41 -29.66 -37.29
C GLU A 227 -37.06 -30.39 -37.10
N LEU A 228 -36.60 -31.10 -38.13
CA LEU A 228 -35.29 -31.76 -38.10
C LEU A 228 -34.13 -30.74 -37.95
N ALA A 229 -34.20 -29.63 -38.68
CA ALA A 229 -33.18 -28.58 -38.58
C ALA A 229 -33.16 -27.94 -37.18
N GLU A 230 -34.34 -27.71 -36.60
CA GLU A 230 -34.49 -27.21 -35.22
C GLU A 230 -33.93 -28.21 -34.20
N ALA A 231 -34.29 -29.49 -34.31
CA ALA A 231 -33.78 -30.56 -33.43
C ALA A 231 -32.25 -30.67 -33.48
N LYS A 232 -31.65 -30.62 -34.68
CA LYS A 232 -30.19 -30.59 -34.87
C LYS A 232 -29.55 -29.37 -34.22
N GLY A 233 -30.17 -28.20 -34.38
CA GLY A 233 -29.73 -26.95 -33.79
C GLY A 233 -29.69 -27.02 -32.27
N GLN A 234 -30.79 -27.46 -31.66
CA GLN A 234 -30.90 -27.61 -30.22
C GLN A 234 -29.90 -28.68 -29.69
N ARG A 235 -29.73 -29.83 -30.36
CA ARG A 235 -28.79 -30.87 -29.94
C ARG A 235 -27.36 -30.35 -29.91
N LYS A 236 -26.96 -29.59 -30.94
CA LYS A 236 -25.64 -28.97 -31.02
C LYS A 236 -25.42 -27.93 -29.92
N ALA A 237 -26.47 -27.20 -29.52
CA ALA A 237 -26.40 -26.28 -28.39
C ALA A 237 -26.13 -27.03 -27.07
N VAL A 238 -26.85 -28.11 -26.80
CA VAL A 238 -26.63 -28.97 -25.62
C VAL A 238 -25.22 -29.59 -25.62
N GLU A 239 -24.75 -30.07 -26.77
CA GLU A 239 -23.40 -30.63 -26.90
C GLU A 239 -22.31 -29.60 -26.56
N ARG A 240 -22.50 -28.32 -26.93
CA ARG A 240 -21.57 -27.25 -26.55
C ARG A 240 -21.54 -27.02 -25.04
N LEU A 241 -22.70 -27.07 -24.38
CA LEU A 241 -22.78 -26.93 -22.92
C LEU A 241 -22.07 -28.08 -22.20
N ILE A 242 -22.30 -29.32 -22.63
CA ILE A 242 -21.61 -30.49 -22.09
C ILE A 242 -20.10 -30.37 -22.28
N LYS A 243 -19.64 -29.97 -23.48
CA LYS A 243 -18.21 -29.73 -23.73
C LYS A 243 -17.65 -28.61 -22.86
N SER A 244 -18.42 -27.56 -22.57
CA SER A 244 -17.97 -26.49 -21.67
C SER A 244 -17.83 -26.96 -20.22
N LEU A 245 -18.74 -27.81 -19.73
CA LEU A 245 -18.64 -28.41 -18.41
C LEU A 245 -17.45 -29.37 -18.31
N ALA A 246 -17.24 -30.21 -19.33
CA ALA A 246 -16.09 -31.11 -19.38
C ALA A 246 -14.75 -30.36 -19.37
N LYS A 247 -14.66 -29.21 -20.05
CA LYS A 247 -13.47 -28.33 -20.00
C LYS A 247 -13.19 -27.75 -18.62
N GLN A 248 -14.22 -27.64 -17.78
CA GLN A 248 -14.11 -27.18 -16.39
C GLN A 248 -13.82 -28.33 -15.41
N GLY A 249 -13.61 -29.57 -15.91
CA GLY A 249 -13.36 -30.75 -15.08
C GLY A 249 -14.61 -31.29 -14.36
N ILE A 250 -15.79 -30.94 -14.86
CA ILE A 250 -17.10 -31.39 -14.37
C ILE A 250 -17.56 -32.60 -15.18
#